data_AF-A0A2W6BTN1-F1
#
_entry.id   AF-A0A2W6BTN1-F1
#
_cell.length_a   1.000
_cell.length_b   1.000
_cell.length_c   1.000
_cell.angle_alpha   90.00
_cell.angle_beta   90.00
_cell.angle_gamma   90.00
#
_symmetry.space_group_name_H-M   'P 1'
#
loop_
_entity.id
_entity.type
_entity.pdbx_description
1 polymer ?
#
loop_
_entity_poly.entity_id
_entity_poly.type
_entity_poly.pdbx_seq_one_letter_code
_entity_poly.pdbx_strand_id
1 'polypeptide(L)'
;MTDARKIVVRYLADVNAQNRTDAATLICPELVDTWRKAIDGPNGDFTVTVTHATFQSASSSSSGVDLKYSLEVKGIKTGSTAVNPVTFTIVAKAGGPKICGEK
;
A
#
# COMPACT_ATOMS: atom_id res chain seq x y z
N MET A 1 -3.82 17.00 0.13
CA MET A 1 -2.79 15.96 0.38
C MET A 1 -3.11 15.07 1.58
N THR A 2 -3.78 15.58 2.63
CA THR A 2 -4.08 14.82 3.85
C THR A 2 -4.85 13.51 3.59
N ASP A 3 -5.80 13.51 2.66
CA ASP A 3 -6.64 12.33 2.42
C ASP A 3 -5.92 11.21 1.65
N ALA A 4 -4.99 11.55 0.74
CA ALA A 4 -4.18 10.55 0.05
C ALA A 4 -3.26 9.79 1.03
N ARG A 5 -2.66 10.52 1.99
CA ARG A 5 -1.84 9.92 3.04
C ARG A 5 -2.66 9.03 3.98
N LYS A 6 -3.91 9.41 4.29
CA LYS A 6 -4.82 8.57 5.09
C LYS A 6 -5.11 7.23 4.44
N ILE A 7 -5.27 7.19 3.11
CA ILE A 7 -5.48 5.93 2.38
C ILE A 7 -4.27 4.99 2.53
N VAL A 8 -3.05 5.49 2.36
CA VAL A 8 -1.85 4.67 2.54
C VAL A 8 -1.75 4.17 3.97
N VAL A 9 -1.95 5.03 4.97
CA VAL A 9 -1.92 4.62 6.38
C VAL A 9 -2.98 3.56 6.69
N ARG A 10 -4.20 3.73 6.16
CA ARG A 10 -5.27 2.74 6.34
C ARG A 10 -4.91 1.42 5.67
N TYR A 11 -4.37 1.45 4.45
CA TYR A 11 -3.93 0.26 3.74
C TYR A 11 -2.86 -0.52 4.52
N LEU A 12 -1.83 0.16 5.01
CA LEU A 12 -0.79 -0.47 5.84
C LEU A 12 -1.35 -1.03 7.15
N ALA A 13 -2.35 -0.38 7.74
CA ALA A 13 -3.05 -0.92 8.91
C ALA A 13 -3.83 -2.20 8.57
N ASP A 14 -4.53 -2.24 7.43
CA ASP A 14 -5.26 -3.43 6.97
C ASP A 14 -4.28 -4.58 6.63
N VAL A 15 -3.10 -4.29 6.05
CA VAL A 15 -2.01 -5.26 5.86
C VAL A 15 -1.55 -5.85 7.20
N ASN A 16 -1.28 -4.99 8.19
CA ASN A 16 -0.86 -5.43 9.53
C ASN A 16 -1.96 -6.23 10.25
N ALA A 17 -3.22 -5.86 10.07
CA ALA A 17 -4.37 -6.59 10.59
C ALA A 17 -4.72 -7.85 9.79
N GLN A 18 -4.01 -8.12 8.68
CA GLN A 18 -4.29 -9.20 7.75
C GLN A 18 -5.71 -9.15 7.15
N ASN A 19 -6.31 -7.96 7.09
CA ASN A 19 -7.66 -7.72 6.59
C ASN A 19 -7.66 -7.47 5.07
N ARG A 20 -7.59 -8.56 4.30
CA ARG A 20 -7.56 -8.54 2.83
C ARG A 20 -8.82 -7.89 2.23
N THR A 21 -9.98 -8.07 2.86
CA THR A 21 -11.26 -7.58 2.36
C THR A 21 -11.30 -6.05 2.39
N ASP A 22 -10.95 -5.45 3.52
CA ASP A 22 -10.94 -3.98 3.65
C ASP A 22 -9.83 -3.36 2.80
N ALA A 23 -8.63 -3.96 2.80
CA ALA A 23 -7.53 -3.50 1.96
C ALA A 23 -7.92 -3.46 0.47
N ALA A 24 -8.62 -4.48 -0.03
CA ALA A 24 -9.09 -4.53 -1.40
C ALA A 24 -10.03 -3.37 -1.76
N THR A 25 -10.80 -2.84 -0.80
CA THR A 25 -11.67 -1.69 -1.04
C THR A 25 -10.89 -0.42 -1.34
N LEU A 26 -9.61 -0.34 -0.95
CA LEU A 26 -8.76 0.82 -1.16
C LEU A 26 -8.02 0.76 -2.49
N ILE A 27 -7.96 -0.40 -3.14
CA ILE A 27 -7.30 -0.60 -4.42
C ILE A 27 -8.21 -0.14 -5.56
N CYS A 28 -7.63 0.41 -6.63
CA CYS A 28 -8.39 0.78 -7.82
C CYS A 28 -9.04 -0.46 -8.46
N PRO A 29 -10.34 -0.40 -8.84
CA PRO A 29 -11.08 -1.56 -9.32
C PRO A 29 -10.38 -2.34 -10.43
N GLU A 30 -9.74 -1.63 -11.35
CA GLU A 30 -8.99 -2.20 -12.47
C GLU A 30 -7.73 -2.99 -12.06
N LEU A 31 -7.23 -2.81 -10.83
CA LEU A 31 -6.04 -3.50 -10.32
C LEU A 31 -6.36 -4.57 -9.26
N VAL A 32 -7.59 -4.63 -8.74
CA VAL A 32 -7.96 -5.52 -7.62
C VAL A 32 -7.60 -6.98 -7.92
N ASP A 33 -7.87 -7.47 -9.13
CA ASP A 33 -7.59 -8.87 -9.48
C ASP A 33 -6.09 -9.16 -9.56
N THR A 34 -5.30 -8.23 -10.10
CA THR A 34 -3.83 -8.36 -10.14
C THR A 34 -3.25 -8.31 -8.72
N TRP A 35 -3.74 -7.36 -7.91
CA TRP A 35 -3.37 -7.23 -6.52
C TRP A 35 -3.65 -8.52 -5.73
N ARG A 36 -4.86 -9.08 -5.84
CA ARG A 36 -5.24 -10.35 -5.19
C ARG A 36 -4.33 -11.53 -5.53
N LYS A 37 -3.79 -11.58 -6.75
CA LYS A 37 -2.85 -12.63 -7.16
C LYS A 37 -1.45 -12.44 -6.56
N ALA A 38 -1.06 -11.20 -6.28
CA ALA A 38 0.27 -10.86 -5.80
C ALA A 38 0.40 -10.83 -4.27
N ILE A 39 -0.69 -10.52 -3.55
CA ILE A 39 -0.67 -10.21 -2.11
C ILE A 39 -0.14 -11.32 -1.19
N ASP A 40 -0.26 -12.58 -1.61
CA ASP A 40 0.20 -13.75 -0.84
C ASP A 40 1.48 -14.37 -1.43
N GLY A 41 2.05 -13.76 -2.47
CA GLY A 41 3.31 -14.20 -3.08
C GLY A 41 4.52 -13.99 -2.16
N PRO A 42 5.72 -14.47 -2.53
CA PRO A 42 6.93 -14.39 -1.69
C PRO A 42 7.30 -12.98 -1.22
N ASN A 43 6.90 -11.96 -1.99
CA ASN A 43 7.08 -10.54 -1.70
C ASN A 43 5.73 -9.80 -1.59
N GLY A 44 4.64 -10.53 -1.32
CA GLY A 44 3.31 -9.98 -1.24
C GLY A 44 3.03 -9.30 0.10
N ASP A 45 2.19 -8.26 0.08
CA ASP A 45 1.94 -7.40 1.23
C ASP A 45 1.46 -8.16 2.47
N PHE A 46 0.70 -9.24 2.29
CA PHE A 46 0.14 -10.02 3.40
C PHE A 46 1.08 -11.13 3.89
N THR A 47 2.33 -11.12 3.44
CA THR A 47 3.39 -11.99 3.97
C THR A 47 4.31 -11.28 4.96
N VAL A 48 4.08 -9.99 5.18
CA VAL A 48 4.90 -9.14 6.06
C VAL A 48 4.04 -8.39 7.08
N THR A 49 4.69 -7.91 8.13
CA THR A 49 4.16 -6.91 9.06
C THR A 49 4.99 -5.64 8.90
N VAL A 50 4.34 -4.52 8.65
CA VAL A 50 4.96 -3.19 8.60
C VAL A 50 5.18 -2.70 10.02
N THR A 51 6.44 -2.63 10.46
CA THR A 51 6.81 -2.17 11.81
C THR A 51 6.92 -0.66 11.88
N HIS A 52 7.47 -0.04 10.83
CA HIS A 52 7.57 1.41 10.71
C HIS A 52 7.25 1.87 9.29
N ALA A 53 6.58 3.02 9.17
CA ALA A 53 6.28 3.67 7.90
C ALA A 53 6.63 5.16 7.97
N THR A 54 7.65 5.57 7.23
CA THR A 54 8.12 6.97 7.20
C THR A 54 7.75 7.62 5.88
N PHE A 55 6.88 8.63 5.91
CA PHE A 55 6.57 9.44 4.73
C PHE A 55 7.81 10.25 4.32
N GLN A 56 8.17 10.18 3.04
CA GLN A 56 9.34 10.86 2.49
C GLN A 56 8.94 12.09 1.67
N SER A 57 8.10 11.91 0.66
CA SER A 57 7.72 12.99 -0.26
C SER A 57 6.39 12.70 -0.96
N ALA A 58 5.83 13.74 -1.57
CA ALA A 58 4.68 13.64 -2.46
C ALA A 58 4.98 14.38 -3.77
N SER A 59 4.56 13.81 -4.89
CA SER A 59 4.67 14.42 -6.21
C SER A 59 3.40 14.20 -7.01
N SER A 60 3.01 15.17 -7.83
CA SER A 60 1.94 14.97 -8.80
C SER A 60 2.39 13.97 -9.88
N SER A 61 1.49 13.08 -10.28
CA SER A 61 1.67 12.19 -11.42
C SER A 61 0.56 12.42 -12.44
N SER A 62 0.71 11.91 -13.67
CA SER A 62 -0.28 12.07 -14.73
C SER A 62 -1.67 11.55 -14.36
N SER A 63 -1.73 10.60 -13.42
CA SER A 63 -2.94 9.90 -13.01
C SER A 63 -3.45 10.33 -11.63
N GLY A 64 -2.65 11.06 -10.83
CA GLY A 64 -2.98 11.39 -9.46
C GLY A 64 -1.81 11.97 -8.66
N VAL A 65 -1.58 11.43 -7.46
CA VAL A 65 -0.49 11.84 -6.57
C VAL A 65 0.31 10.61 -6.17
N ASP A 66 1.61 10.67 -6.38
CA ASP A 66 2.55 9.66 -5.91
C ASP A 66 3.03 10.04 -4.50
N LEU A 67 2.94 9.09 -3.57
CA LEU A 67 3.38 9.25 -2.19
C LEU A 67 4.49 8.25 -1.90
N LYS A 68 5.68 8.76 -1.60
CA LYS A 68 6.85 7.95 -1.29
C LYS A 68 6.96 7.71 0.21
N TYR A 69 7.13 6.45 0.59
CA TYR A 69 7.34 5.99 1.96
C TYR A 69 8.61 5.14 2.05
N SER A 70 9.25 5.16 3.20
CA SER A 70 10.21 4.13 3.61
C SER A 70 9.50 3.21 4.59
N LEU A 71 9.35 1.94 4.21
CA LEU A 71 8.67 0.94 5.02
C LEU A 71 9.70 0.00 5.62
N GLU A 72 9.71 -0.13 6.94
CA GLU A 72 10.36 -1.23 7.63
C GLU A 72 9.35 -2.36 7.74
N VAL A 73 9.70 -3.52 7.20
CA VAL A 73 8.83 -4.69 7.14
C VAL A 73 9.52 -5.89 7.76
N LYS A 74 8.74 -6.72 8.45
CA LYS A 74 9.18 -8.00 9.02
C LYS A 74 8.40 -9.12 8.37
N GLY A 75 9.09 -10.08 7.75
CA GLY A 75 8.46 -11.27 7.17
C GLY A 75 7.79 -12.11 8.25
N ILE A 76 6.50 -12.43 8.06
CA ILE A 76 5.70 -13.19 9.04
C ILE A 76 6.26 -14.60 9.21
N LYS A 77 6.66 -15.25 8.10
CA LYS A 77 7.18 -16.63 8.11
C LYS A 77 8.68 -16.72 8.37
N THR A 78 9.44 -15.78 7.83
CA THR A 78 10.91 -15.81 7.87
C THR A 78 11.50 -15.08 9.07
N GLY A 79 10.75 -14.15 9.66
CA GLY A 79 11.24 -13.27 10.72
C GLY A 79 12.22 -12.20 10.25
N SER A 80 12.64 -12.23 8.99
CA SER A 80 13.61 -11.28 8.41
C SER A 80 13.05 -9.87 8.34
N THR A 81 13.88 -8.88 8.63
CA THR A 81 13.54 -7.46 8.52
C THR A 81 14.19 -6.84 7.30
N ALA A 82 13.45 -6.00 6.58
CA ALA A 82 13.96 -5.22 5.46
C ALA A 82 13.39 -3.80 5.52
N VAL A 83 14.14 -2.84 4.97
CA VAL A 83 13.65 -1.47 4.75
C VAL A 83 13.56 -1.25 3.25
N ASN A 84 12.35 -0.98 2.77
CA ASN A 84 12.07 -0.81 1.35
C ASN A 84 11.43 0.56 1.10
N PRO A 85 11.97 1.37 0.17
CA PRO A 85 11.24 2.52 -0.34
C PRO A 85 10.09 2.02 -1.21
N VAL A 86 8.88 2.54 -0.97
CA VAL A 86 7.67 2.20 -1.72
C VAL A 86 6.96 3.50 -2.12
N THR A 87 6.49 3.56 -3.35
CA THR A 87 5.71 4.68 -3.89
C THR A 87 4.29 4.23 -4.20
N PHE A 88 3.33 4.84 -3.50
CA PHE A 88 1.91 4.61 -3.74
C PHE A 88 1.35 5.69 -4.67
N THR A 89 0.77 5.28 -5.80
CA THR A 89 0.02 6.19 -6.67
C THR A 89 -1.43 6.24 -6.23
N ILE A 90 -1.85 7.40 -5.70
CA ILE A 90 -3.21 7.63 -5.23
C ILE A 90 -4.00 8.45 -6.26
N VAL A 91 -5.16 7.93 -6.65
CA VAL A 91 -6.04 8.55 -7.64
C VAL A 91 -7.39 8.84 -6.99
N ALA A 92 -7.91 10.05 -7.21
CA ALA A 92 -9.27 10.38 -6.82
C ALA A 92 -10.25 9.63 -7.74
N LYS A 93 -11.10 8.79 -7.15
CA LYS A 93 -12.14 8.04 -7.86
C LYS A 93 -13.51 8.32 -7.22
N ALA A 94 -14.57 7.93 -7.92
CA ALA A 94 -15.90 7.90 -7.33
C ALA A 94 -15.90 6.98 -6.10
N GLY A 95 -16.44 7.45 -4.97
CA GLY A 95 -16.39 6.72 -3.70
C GLY A 95 -15.09 6.88 -2.90
N GLY A 96 -14.21 7.82 -3.29
CA GLY A 96 -13.03 8.23 -2.54
C GLY A 96 -11.68 7.92 -3.20
N PRO A 97 -10.57 8.42 -2.65
CA PRO A 97 -9.23 8.14 -3.16
C PRO A 97 -8.88 6.65 -3.05
N LYS A 98 -8.19 6.13 -4.07
CA LYS A 98 -7.80 4.72 -4.20
C LYS A 98 -6.32 4.58 -4.59
N ILE A 99 -5.71 3.46 -4.23
CA ILE A 99 -4.36 3.05 -4.64
C ILE A 99 -4.44 2.43 -6.04
N CYS A 100 -3.91 3.15 -7.03
CA CYS A 100 -3.85 2.71 -8.43
C CYS A 100 -2.43 2.32 -8.86
N GLY A 101 -1.52 2.07 -7.91
CA GLY A 101 -0.18 1.65 -8.22
C GLY A 101 0.70 1.60 -6.99
N GLU A 102 1.63 0.66 -7.00
CA GLU A 102 2.69 0.51 -6.01
C GLU A 102 3.98 0.17 -6.75
N LYS A 103 5.08 0.83 -6.39
CA LYS A 103 6.41 0.67 -7.02
C LYS A 103 7.53 0.80 -6.00
#